data_AF-A0A4R3N724-F1
#
_entry.id   AF-A0A4R3N724-F1
#
_cell.length_a   1.000
_cell.length_b   1.000
_cell.length_c   1.000
_cell.angle_alpha   90.00
_cell.angle_beta   90.00
_cell.angle_gamma   90.00
#
_symmetry.space_group_name_H-M   'P 1'
#
loop_
_entity.id
_entity.type
_entity.pdbx_description
1 polymer ?
#
loop_
_entity_poly.entity_id
_entity_poly.type
_entity_poly.pdbx_seq_one_letter_code
_entity_poly.pdbx_strand_id
1 'polypeptide(L)'
;MKQSKTLTEGALFAGIYLVLLLITFFIPLIGFLSFFLLSVPYIIYGARHGLRPSVVLFLATVLFSVLFATIVSVPVTVFAGLGGIATGVFIYHKRSPYEAWAGGAVSFTLGIVIVYVALEWLFQINWYDELQHMLETSVDQTKIMVEQFGGEVSEEQMNLLELQIQQMLYLFPTGIALFGIVFAFISQWIGYKVLKRLGGDSTDHFPPFKRFTLPSALLWYYLIAMVGMWMFNEQGSMFHQAVANVYTLTGLLIALQGISFIFYWIDYKKWPKAIPVVVISGIILFPFLFLYPVRILGIIDIGFHLRDRLESGGK
;
A
#
# COMPACT_ATOMS: atom_id res chain seq x y z
N MET A 1 -15.08 15.39 33.04
CA MET A 1 -13.98 16.12 32.35
C MET A 1 -13.36 15.32 31.21
N LYS A 2 -12.91 14.06 31.38
CA LYS A 2 -12.30 13.25 30.28
C LYS A 2 -13.25 13.05 29.08
N GLN A 3 -14.51 12.67 29.30
CA GLN A 3 -15.49 12.48 28.21
C GLN A 3 -15.79 13.75 27.42
N SER A 4 -15.92 14.90 28.09
CA SER A 4 -16.12 16.19 27.43
C SER A 4 -14.94 16.57 26.55
N LYS A 5 -13.70 16.33 26.99
CA LYS A 5 -12.49 16.55 26.19
C LYS A 5 -12.45 15.63 24.96
N THR A 6 -12.78 14.34 25.10
CA THR A 6 -12.86 13.40 23.97
C THR A 6 -13.90 13.83 22.94
N LEU A 7 -15.08 14.29 23.38
CA LEU A 7 -16.13 14.78 22.48
C LEU A 7 -15.70 16.05 21.72
N THR A 8 -15.11 17.02 22.41
CA THR A 8 -14.63 18.26 21.78
C THR A 8 -13.51 18.00 20.78
N GLU A 9 -12.54 17.14 21.12
CA GLU A 9 -11.48 16.73 20.18
C GLU A 9 -12.07 15.95 18.99
N GLY A 10 -13.05 15.07 19.22
CA GLY A 10 -13.74 14.34 18.16
C GLY A 10 -14.41 15.28 17.16
N ALA A 11 -15.14 16.29 17.64
CA ALA A 11 -15.75 17.31 16.78
C ALA A 11 -14.69 18.11 15.99
N LEU A 12 -13.57 18.46 16.61
CA LEU A 12 -12.46 19.14 15.94
C LEU A 12 -11.88 18.27 14.80
N PHE A 13 -11.57 17.00 15.05
CA PHE A 13 -11.02 16.10 14.03
C PHE A 13 -12.04 15.78 12.93
N ALA A 14 -13.34 15.71 13.26
CA ALA A 14 -14.40 15.62 12.25
C ALA A 14 -14.42 16.84 11.34
N GLY A 15 -14.32 18.05 11.91
CA GLY A 15 -14.24 19.30 11.15
C GLY A 15 -13.00 19.36 10.25
N ILE A 16 -11.82 18.99 10.77
CA ILE A 16 -10.58 18.92 9.99
C ILE A 16 -10.73 17.92 8.85
N TYR A 17 -11.30 16.74 9.12
CA TYR A 17 -11.55 15.73 8.11
C TYR A 17 -12.47 16.27 7.00
N LEU A 18 -13.57 16.93 7.35
CA LEU A 18 -14.50 17.49 6.37
C LEU A 18 -13.86 18.56 5.49
N VAL A 19 -13.05 19.45 6.07
CA VAL A 19 -12.30 20.44 5.29
C VAL A 19 -11.35 19.75 4.31
N LEU A 20 -10.61 18.73 4.75
CA LEU A 20 -9.74 17.94 3.87
C LEU A 20 -10.53 17.19 2.78
N LEU A 21 -11.73 16.69 3.10
CA LEU A 21 -12.60 16.01 2.15
C LEU A 21 -13.07 16.99 1.05
N LEU A 22 -13.51 18.19 1.44
CA LEU A 22 -13.89 19.23 0.49
C LEU A 22 -12.71 19.64 -0.41
N ILE A 23 -11.52 19.82 0.17
CA ILE A 23 -10.30 20.10 -0.61
C ILE A 23 -10.03 18.96 -1.61
N THR A 24 -10.21 17.70 -1.18
CA THR A 24 -9.98 16.51 -2.00
C THR A 24 -10.86 16.48 -3.25
N PHE A 25 -12.13 16.87 -3.12
CA PHE A 25 -13.08 16.81 -4.23
C PHE A 25 -13.14 18.08 -5.07
N PHE A 26 -12.95 19.25 -4.47
CA PHE A 26 -13.25 20.54 -5.14
C PHE A 26 -12.02 21.33 -5.57
N ILE A 27 -10.81 20.97 -5.13
CA ILE A 27 -9.58 21.67 -5.52
C ILE A 27 -8.69 20.76 -6.34
N PRO A 28 -8.66 20.92 -7.68
CA PRO A 28 -7.77 20.17 -8.57
C PRO A 28 -6.30 20.28 -8.14
N LEU A 29 -5.49 19.25 -8.43
CA LEU A 29 -4.07 19.07 -8.04
C LEU A 29 -3.83 18.93 -6.52
N ILE A 30 -4.36 19.85 -5.71
CA ILE A 30 -4.27 19.76 -4.24
C ILE A 30 -5.06 18.54 -3.75
N GLY A 31 -6.18 18.22 -4.42
CA GLY A 31 -7.04 17.11 -4.02
C GLY A 31 -6.33 15.75 -3.99
N PHE A 32 -5.43 15.51 -4.94
CA PHE A 32 -4.61 14.31 -4.96
C PHE A 32 -3.67 14.22 -3.74
N LEU A 33 -3.06 15.33 -3.34
CA LEU A 33 -2.20 15.38 -2.16
C LEU A 33 -3.01 15.29 -0.86
N SER A 34 -4.19 15.93 -0.81
CA SER A 34 -5.06 15.88 0.38
C SER A 34 -5.68 14.52 0.61
N PHE A 35 -5.83 13.69 -0.43
CA PHE A 35 -6.32 12.31 -0.31
C PHE A 35 -5.49 11.50 0.71
N PHE A 36 -4.16 11.60 0.68
CA PHE A 36 -3.29 10.94 1.66
C PHE A 36 -3.49 11.50 3.08
N LEU A 37 -3.86 12.78 3.20
CA LEU A 37 -4.09 13.46 4.48
C LEU A 37 -5.42 13.07 5.14
N LEU A 38 -6.39 12.54 4.39
CA LEU A 38 -7.73 12.20 4.92
C LEU A 38 -7.68 11.16 6.05
N SER A 39 -6.72 10.26 6.00
CA SER A 39 -6.51 9.24 7.05
C SER A 39 -5.91 9.83 8.34
N VAL A 40 -5.25 10.99 8.27
CA VAL A 40 -4.46 11.55 9.38
C VAL A 40 -5.31 11.95 10.59
N PRO A 41 -6.48 12.63 10.44
CA PRO A 41 -7.39 12.88 11.56
C PRO A 41 -7.77 11.59 12.31
N TYR A 42 -8.06 10.51 11.60
CA TYR A 42 -8.37 9.21 12.22
C TYR A 42 -7.18 8.58 12.91
N ILE A 43 -5.98 8.66 12.32
CA ILE A 43 -4.75 8.14 12.95
C ILE A 43 -4.50 8.86 14.28
N ILE A 44 -4.55 10.19 14.28
CA ILE A 44 -4.26 10.99 15.48
C ILE A 44 -5.31 10.71 16.56
N TYR A 45 -6.59 10.73 16.18
CA TYR A 45 -7.67 10.51 17.13
C TYR A 45 -7.66 9.08 17.69
N GLY A 46 -7.42 8.09 16.83
CA GLY A 46 -7.23 6.69 17.20
C GLY A 46 -6.05 6.47 18.13
N ALA A 47 -4.90 7.09 17.83
CA ALA A 47 -3.71 7.02 18.67
C ALA A 47 -3.90 7.61 20.07
N ARG A 48 -4.84 8.56 20.24
CA ARG A 48 -5.11 9.21 21.53
C ARG A 48 -6.23 8.55 22.34
N HIS A 49 -7.28 8.10 21.66
CA HIS A 49 -8.53 7.70 22.30
C HIS A 49 -8.93 6.24 22.08
N GLY A 50 -8.18 5.51 21.25
CA GLY A 50 -8.43 4.09 20.95
C GLY A 50 -9.62 3.86 20.02
N LEU A 51 -10.09 2.61 19.97
CA LEU A 51 -11.04 2.16 18.94
C LEU A 51 -12.44 2.76 19.12
N ARG A 52 -13.04 2.64 20.31
CA ARG A 52 -14.46 2.99 20.52
C ARG A 52 -14.77 4.45 20.15
N PRO A 53 -14.01 5.46 20.61
CA PRO A 53 -14.28 6.84 20.23
C PRO A 53 -14.05 7.05 18.73
N SER A 54 -13.05 6.39 18.14
CA SER A 54 -12.72 6.53 16.72
C SER A 54 -13.82 6.01 15.80
N VAL A 55 -14.52 4.95 16.21
CA VAL A 55 -15.71 4.48 15.49
C VAL A 55 -16.83 5.53 15.54
N VAL A 56 -17.02 6.24 16.66
CA VAL A 56 -18.00 7.33 16.74
C VAL A 56 -17.62 8.48 15.80
N LEU A 57 -16.34 8.86 15.77
CA LEU A 57 -15.82 9.85 14.82
C LEU A 57 -16.10 9.42 13.37
N PHE A 58 -15.82 8.16 13.04
CA PHE A 58 -16.05 7.58 11.72
C PHE A 58 -17.52 7.62 11.28
N LEU A 59 -18.44 7.21 12.16
CA LEU A 59 -19.86 7.25 11.83
C LEU A 59 -20.34 8.69 11.61
N ALA A 60 -19.84 9.64 12.41
CA ALA A 60 -20.16 11.06 12.24
C ALA A 60 -19.61 11.60 10.90
N THR A 61 -18.36 11.31 10.55
CA THR A 61 -17.75 11.78 9.30
C THR A 61 -18.34 11.11 8.06
N VAL A 62 -18.79 9.85 8.13
CA VAL A 62 -19.56 9.20 7.04
C VAL A 62 -20.91 9.90 6.85
N LEU A 63 -21.62 10.22 7.94
CA LEU A 63 -22.87 10.97 7.84
C LEU A 63 -22.63 12.36 7.21
N PHE A 64 -21.61 13.07 7.69
CA PHE A 64 -21.29 14.41 7.18
C PHE A 64 -20.72 14.39 5.76
N SER A 65 -20.01 13.33 5.33
CA SER A 65 -19.53 13.24 3.95
C SER A 65 -20.69 13.22 2.96
N VAL A 66 -21.77 12.49 3.28
CA VAL A 66 -23.00 12.51 2.46
C VAL A 66 -23.60 13.92 2.39
N LEU A 67 -23.69 14.61 3.53
CA LEU A 67 -24.34 15.91 3.63
C LEU A 67 -23.59 17.04 2.92
N PHE A 68 -22.25 17.02 2.96
CA PHE A 68 -21.42 18.13 2.48
C PHE A 68 -20.67 17.84 1.16
N ALA A 69 -20.41 16.57 0.83
CA ALA A 69 -19.55 16.19 -0.30
C ALA A 69 -20.18 15.11 -1.22
N THR A 70 -21.51 14.91 -1.13
CA THR A 70 -22.31 13.94 -1.90
C THR A 70 -22.06 12.46 -1.56
N ILE A 71 -22.93 11.58 -2.06
CA ILE A 71 -22.83 10.12 -1.88
C ILE A 71 -21.51 9.54 -2.42
N VAL A 72 -20.92 10.17 -3.45
CA VAL A 72 -19.66 9.73 -4.09
C VAL A 72 -18.46 9.88 -3.14
N SER A 73 -18.56 10.71 -2.09
CA SER A 73 -17.49 10.89 -1.09
C SER A 73 -17.46 9.80 0.00
N VAL A 74 -18.51 8.98 0.12
CA VAL A 74 -18.61 7.94 1.14
C VAL A 74 -17.53 6.86 0.97
N PRO A 75 -17.29 6.30 -0.24
CA PRO A 75 -16.19 5.36 -0.46
C PRO A 75 -14.83 5.86 0.04
N VAL A 76 -14.50 7.11 -0.27
CA VAL A 76 -13.25 7.75 0.17
C VAL A 76 -13.18 7.83 1.70
N THR A 77 -14.31 8.17 2.34
CA THR A 77 -14.43 8.24 3.80
C THR A 77 -14.29 6.89 4.47
N VAL A 78 -14.93 5.86 3.91
CA VAL A 78 -14.83 4.47 4.38
C VAL A 78 -13.38 3.99 4.30
N PHE A 79 -12.73 4.19 3.15
CA PHE A 79 -11.33 3.83 2.95
C PHE A 79 -10.38 4.54 3.93
N ALA A 80 -10.47 5.87 4.03
CA ALA A 80 -9.62 6.66 4.92
C ALA A 80 -9.86 6.34 6.41
N GLY A 81 -11.12 6.12 6.78
CA GLY A 81 -11.53 5.78 8.14
C GLY A 81 -11.01 4.42 8.58
N LEU A 82 -11.27 3.37 7.81
CA LEU A 82 -10.86 1.99 8.19
C LEU A 82 -9.35 1.88 8.40
N GLY A 83 -8.55 2.31 7.42
CA GLY A 83 -7.09 2.24 7.54
C GLY A 83 -6.51 3.22 8.55
N GLY A 84 -7.05 4.44 8.64
CA GLY A 84 -6.59 5.44 9.59
C GLY A 84 -6.87 5.06 11.05
N ILE A 85 -8.08 4.57 11.33
CA ILE A 85 -8.47 4.11 12.68
C ILE A 85 -7.63 2.91 13.09
N ALA A 86 -7.48 1.91 12.21
CA ALA A 86 -6.68 0.73 12.51
C ALA A 86 -5.25 1.13 12.88
N THR A 87 -4.58 1.90 12.02
CA THR A 87 -3.22 2.41 12.27
C THR A 87 -3.15 3.17 13.60
N GLY A 88 -4.09 4.08 13.87
CA GLY A 88 -4.17 4.81 15.13
C GLY A 88 -4.34 3.90 16.34
N VAL A 89 -5.16 2.85 16.24
CA VAL A 89 -5.39 1.89 17.33
C VAL A 89 -4.15 1.03 17.62
N PHE A 90 -3.37 0.66 16.61
CA PHE A 90 -2.07 0.00 16.84
C PHE A 90 -1.10 0.93 17.60
N ILE A 91 -1.07 2.21 17.23
CA ILE A 91 -0.26 3.22 17.92
C ILE A 91 -0.74 3.42 19.37
N TYR A 92 -2.06 3.47 19.59
CA TYR A 92 -2.66 3.58 20.94
C TYR A 92 -2.20 2.44 21.87
N HIS A 93 -2.09 1.22 21.35
CA HIS A 93 -1.59 0.06 22.09
C HIS A 93 -0.07 -0.05 22.13
N LYS A 94 0.66 0.99 21.72
CA LYS A 94 2.13 1.05 21.71
C LYS A 94 2.79 -0.12 20.96
N ARG A 95 2.13 -0.58 19.91
CA ARG A 95 2.67 -1.58 18.97
C ARG A 95 3.85 -0.99 18.19
N SER A 96 4.73 -1.85 17.71
CA SER A 96 5.89 -1.37 16.95
C SER A 96 5.45 -0.65 15.67
N PRO A 97 6.27 0.27 15.12
CA PRO A 97 5.93 0.97 13.88
C PRO A 97 5.62 0.03 12.71
N TYR A 98 6.29 -1.12 12.63
CA TYR A 98 6.03 -2.11 11.58
C TYR A 98 4.76 -2.92 11.81
N GLU A 99 4.39 -3.21 13.06
CA GLU A 99 3.09 -3.82 13.37
C GLU A 99 1.94 -2.87 13.06
N ALA A 100 2.08 -1.58 13.41
CA ALA A 100 1.10 -0.56 13.06
C ALA A 100 0.96 -0.40 11.54
N TRP A 101 2.07 -0.49 10.80
CA TRP A 101 2.06 -0.43 9.34
C TRP A 101 1.41 -1.66 8.72
N ALA A 102 1.72 -2.86 9.22
CA ALA A 102 1.09 -4.10 8.75
C ALA A 102 -0.43 -4.09 9.01
N GLY A 103 -0.84 -3.67 10.21
CA GLY A 103 -2.26 -3.51 10.56
C GLY A 103 -2.96 -2.49 9.68
N GLY A 104 -2.33 -1.34 9.47
CA GLY A 104 -2.81 -0.29 8.55
C GLY A 104 -2.94 -0.80 7.12
N ALA A 105 -1.92 -1.49 6.60
CA ALA A 105 -1.89 -2.05 5.24
C ALA A 105 -3.06 -3.01 5.01
N VAL A 106 -3.26 -3.96 5.92
CA VAL A 106 -4.40 -4.89 5.86
C VAL A 106 -5.72 -4.12 5.89
N SER A 107 -5.87 -3.14 6.78
CA SER A 107 -7.12 -2.36 6.88
C SER A 107 -7.39 -1.45 5.68
N PHE A 108 -6.37 -0.84 5.08
CA PHE A 108 -6.52 -0.07 3.84
C PHE A 108 -6.86 -0.98 2.65
N THR A 109 -6.19 -2.12 2.50
CA THR A 109 -6.52 -3.13 1.48
C THR A 109 -7.96 -3.62 1.64
N LEU A 110 -8.37 -3.99 2.85
CA LEU A 110 -9.76 -4.37 3.13
C LEU A 110 -10.74 -3.22 2.85
N GLY A 111 -10.37 -1.98 3.19
CA GLY A 111 -11.17 -0.80 2.89
C GLY A 111 -11.41 -0.62 1.39
N ILE A 112 -10.39 -0.85 0.56
CA ILE A 112 -10.53 -0.80 -0.90
C ILE A 112 -11.42 -1.93 -1.41
N VAL A 113 -11.24 -3.15 -0.90
CA VAL A 113 -12.07 -4.30 -1.30
C VAL A 113 -13.54 -4.05 -0.93
N ILE A 114 -13.81 -3.52 0.27
CA ILE A 114 -15.16 -3.14 0.70
C ILE A 114 -15.74 -2.07 -0.24
N VAL A 115 -14.95 -1.04 -0.56
CA VAL A 115 -15.37 0.01 -1.50
C VAL A 115 -15.67 -0.56 -2.87
N TYR A 116 -14.78 -1.40 -3.42
CA TYR A 116 -14.94 -2.05 -4.71
C TYR A 116 -16.24 -2.86 -4.77
N VAL A 117 -16.45 -3.77 -3.81
CA VAL A 117 -17.67 -4.59 -3.73
C VAL A 117 -18.92 -3.73 -3.55
N ALA A 118 -18.85 -2.67 -2.74
CA ALA A 118 -19.99 -1.77 -2.54
C ALA A 118 -20.34 -0.99 -3.81
N LEU A 119 -19.35 -0.54 -4.58
CA LEU A 119 -19.59 0.16 -5.84
C LEU A 119 -20.19 -0.76 -6.91
N GLU A 120 -19.68 -1.98 -7.02
CA GLU A 120 -20.22 -3.00 -7.91
C GLU A 120 -21.68 -3.33 -7.55
N TRP A 121 -21.97 -3.55 -6.26
CA TRP A 121 -23.31 -3.90 -5.82
C TRP A 121 -24.33 -2.75 -5.91
N LEU A 122 -23.96 -1.53 -5.48
CA LEU A 122 -24.88 -0.39 -5.40
C LEU A 122 -25.05 0.35 -6.72
N PHE A 123 -23.97 0.49 -7.49
CA PHE A 123 -23.93 1.34 -8.68
C PHE A 123 -23.66 0.55 -9.97
N GLN A 124 -23.46 -0.77 -9.89
CA GLN A 124 -23.10 -1.63 -11.03
C GLN A 124 -21.81 -1.15 -11.71
N ILE A 125 -20.89 -0.56 -10.92
CA ILE A 125 -19.58 -0.11 -11.38
C ILE A 125 -18.57 -1.19 -11.02
N ASN A 126 -18.11 -1.94 -12.02
CA ASN A 126 -17.06 -2.93 -11.86
C ASN A 126 -15.70 -2.32 -12.27
N TRP A 127 -14.78 -2.16 -11.31
CA TRP A 127 -13.45 -1.59 -11.56
C TRP A 127 -12.55 -2.46 -12.44
N TYR A 128 -12.76 -3.78 -12.43
CA TYR A 128 -12.01 -4.70 -13.29
C TYR A 128 -12.38 -4.44 -14.76
N ASP A 129 -13.68 -4.38 -15.06
CA ASP A 129 -14.19 -4.11 -16.41
C ASP A 129 -13.79 -2.71 -16.88
N GLU A 130 -13.87 -1.70 -16.00
CA GLU A 130 -13.46 -0.33 -16.31
C GLU A 130 -11.95 -0.24 -16.62
N LEU A 131 -11.13 -0.94 -15.83
CA LEU A 131 -9.68 -0.99 -16.07
C LEU A 131 -9.37 -1.72 -17.38
N GLN A 132 -10.07 -2.82 -17.68
CA GLN A 132 -9.93 -3.54 -18.94
C GLN A 132 -10.27 -2.64 -20.13
N HIS A 133 -11.44 -2.00 -20.10
CA HIS A 133 -11.88 -1.08 -21.16
C HIS A 133 -10.90 0.09 -21.36
N MET A 134 -10.36 0.64 -20.27
CA MET A 134 -9.34 1.69 -20.33
C MET A 134 -8.04 1.21 -21.01
N LEU A 135 -7.58 0.00 -20.70
CA LEU A 135 -6.38 -0.58 -21.31
C LEU A 135 -6.60 -0.88 -22.81
N GLU A 136 -7.74 -1.47 -23.16
CA GLU A 136 -8.13 -1.74 -24.56
C GLU A 136 -8.20 -0.44 -25.38
N THR A 137 -8.86 0.59 -24.85
CA THR A 137 -8.91 1.92 -25.48
C THR A 137 -7.51 2.52 -25.68
N SER A 138 -6.60 2.32 -24.73
CA SER A 138 -5.22 2.81 -24.81
C SER A 138 -4.43 2.09 -25.91
N VAL A 139 -4.67 0.79 -26.12
CA VAL A 139 -4.06 0.03 -27.22
C VAL A 139 -4.56 0.55 -28.56
N ASP A 140 -5.87 0.78 -28.71
CA ASP A 140 -6.43 1.28 -29.96
C ASP A 140 -5.94 2.68 -30.30
N GLN A 141 -5.81 3.56 -29.31
CA GLN A 141 -5.18 4.88 -29.50
C GLN A 141 -3.72 4.77 -29.93
N THR A 142 -2.99 3.78 -29.40
CA THR A 142 -1.59 3.53 -29.78
C THR A 142 -1.50 3.06 -31.24
N LYS A 143 -2.39 2.17 -31.69
CA LYS A 143 -2.46 1.73 -33.10
C LYS A 143 -2.67 2.93 -34.04
N ILE A 144 -3.68 3.75 -33.75
CA ILE A 144 -3.99 4.96 -34.53
C ILE A 144 -2.78 5.89 -34.62
N MET A 145 -2.06 6.09 -33.51
CA MET A 145 -0.87 6.92 -33.51
C MET A 145 0.24 6.32 -34.39
N VAL A 146 0.52 5.02 -34.29
CA VAL A 146 1.55 4.36 -35.11
C VAL A 146 1.22 4.46 -36.60
N GLU A 147 -0.04 4.21 -36.98
CA GLU A 147 -0.53 4.33 -38.35
C GLU A 147 -0.40 5.77 -38.90
N GLN A 148 -0.66 6.78 -38.07
CA GLN A 148 -0.50 8.19 -38.44
C GLN A 148 0.94 8.58 -38.80
N PHE A 149 1.94 7.90 -38.21
CA PHE A 149 3.36 8.10 -38.53
C PHE A 149 3.88 7.15 -39.61
N GLY A 150 2.98 6.43 -40.31
CA GLY A 150 3.33 5.51 -41.40
C GLY A 150 3.95 4.20 -40.92
N GLY A 151 3.80 3.85 -39.63
CA GLY A 151 4.17 2.55 -39.09
C GLY A 151 3.00 1.57 -39.16
N GLU A 152 3.31 0.28 -39.10
CA GLU A 152 2.34 -0.79 -38.92
C GLU A 152 2.64 -1.52 -37.60
N VAL A 153 1.59 -1.81 -36.83
CA VAL A 153 1.70 -2.69 -35.66
C VAL A 153 1.47 -4.11 -36.13
N SER A 154 2.50 -4.95 -36.05
CA SER A 154 2.39 -6.36 -36.42
C SER A 154 1.41 -7.12 -35.50
N GLU A 155 0.79 -8.19 -36.01
CA GLU A 155 -0.06 -9.07 -35.19
C GLU A 155 0.70 -9.66 -33.99
N GLU A 156 2.00 -9.97 -34.16
CA GLU A 156 2.84 -10.46 -33.07
C GLU A 156 2.97 -9.42 -31.94
N GLN A 157 3.19 -8.15 -32.28
CA GLN A 157 3.22 -7.06 -31.30
C GLN A 157 1.86 -6.91 -30.60
N MET A 158 0.76 -7.08 -31.33
CA MET A 158 -0.59 -7.01 -30.76
C MET A 158 -0.84 -8.13 -29.75
N ASN A 159 -0.51 -9.37 -30.12
CA ASN A 159 -0.65 -10.53 -29.24
C ASN A 159 0.19 -10.37 -27.96
N LEU A 160 1.39 -9.80 -28.08
CA LEU A 160 2.24 -9.51 -26.91
C LEU A 160 1.62 -8.44 -26.00
N LEU A 161 0.98 -7.40 -26.55
CA LEU A 161 0.30 -6.37 -25.77
C LEU A 161 -0.93 -6.93 -25.05
N GLU A 162 -1.75 -7.73 -25.74
CA GLU A 162 -2.91 -8.39 -25.15
C GLU A 162 -2.51 -9.31 -23.99
N LEU A 163 -1.46 -10.10 -24.16
CA LEU A 163 -0.93 -10.97 -23.11
C LEU A 163 -0.42 -10.17 -21.90
N GLN A 164 0.17 -8.99 -22.11
CA GLN A 164 0.56 -8.09 -21.01
C GLN A 164 -0.66 -7.52 -20.27
N ILE A 165 -1.69 -7.08 -20.99
CA ILE A 165 -2.93 -6.58 -20.39
C ILE A 165 -3.59 -7.68 -19.56
N GLN A 166 -3.72 -8.89 -20.11
CA GLN A 166 -4.27 -10.03 -19.39
C GLN A 166 -3.47 -10.32 -18.11
N GLN A 167 -2.14 -10.29 -18.17
CA GLN A 167 -1.30 -10.46 -16.97
C GLN A 167 -1.49 -9.34 -15.94
N MET A 168 -1.62 -8.08 -16.37
CA MET A 168 -1.89 -6.95 -15.48
C MET A 168 -3.24 -7.12 -14.76
N LEU A 169 -4.28 -7.46 -15.50
CA LEU A 169 -5.62 -7.76 -14.96
C LEU A 169 -5.59 -8.98 -14.03
N TYR A 170 -4.81 -10.00 -14.37
CA TYR A 170 -4.63 -11.19 -13.54
C TYR A 170 -4.08 -10.85 -12.15
N LEU A 171 -3.19 -9.85 -12.09
CA LEU A 171 -2.54 -9.35 -10.87
C LEU A 171 -3.28 -8.16 -10.23
N PHE A 172 -4.50 -7.86 -10.66
CA PHE A 172 -5.31 -6.78 -10.08
C PHE A 172 -5.45 -6.87 -8.55
N PRO A 173 -5.69 -8.04 -7.92
CA PRO A 173 -5.71 -8.17 -6.46
C PRO A 173 -4.37 -7.78 -5.81
N THR A 174 -3.24 -8.13 -6.42
CA THR A 174 -1.91 -7.72 -5.96
C THR A 174 -1.77 -6.20 -6.02
N GLY A 175 -2.27 -5.56 -7.08
CA GLY A 175 -2.32 -4.10 -7.21
C GLY A 175 -3.07 -3.43 -6.06
N ILE A 176 -4.26 -3.95 -5.71
CA ILE A 176 -5.05 -3.46 -4.56
C ILE A 176 -4.26 -3.61 -3.24
N ALA A 177 -3.63 -4.76 -3.03
CA ALA A 177 -2.83 -5.01 -1.83
C ALA A 177 -1.62 -4.06 -1.72
N LEU A 178 -0.87 -3.91 -2.82
CA LEU A 178 0.28 -2.99 -2.88
C LEU A 178 -0.14 -1.54 -2.65
N PHE A 179 -1.25 -1.11 -3.23
CA PHE A 179 -1.76 0.23 -2.99
C PHE A 179 -2.10 0.43 -1.51
N GLY A 180 -2.78 -0.53 -0.86
CA GLY A 180 -3.04 -0.48 0.58
C GLY A 180 -1.76 -0.42 1.43
N ILE A 181 -0.74 -1.19 1.08
CA ILE A 181 0.57 -1.20 1.76
C ILE A 181 1.27 0.16 1.64
N VAL A 182 1.34 0.72 0.42
CA VAL A 182 1.98 2.02 0.16
C VAL A 182 1.19 3.15 0.83
N PHE A 183 -0.14 3.13 0.72
CA PHE A 183 -1.00 4.12 1.36
C PHE A 183 -0.84 4.09 2.88
N ALA A 184 -0.84 2.91 3.50
CA ALA A 184 -0.58 2.75 4.94
C ALA A 184 0.77 3.36 5.35
N PHE A 185 1.82 3.14 4.56
CA PHE A 185 3.15 3.70 4.84
C PHE A 185 3.11 5.23 4.84
N ILE A 186 2.57 5.83 3.78
CA ILE A 186 2.49 7.28 3.62
C ILE A 186 1.63 7.89 4.73
N SER A 187 0.44 7.35 4.95
CA SER A 187 -0.52 7.79 5.97
C SER A 187 0.08 7.74 7.38
N GLN A 188 0.72 6.62 7.75
CA GLN A 188 1.37 6.48 9.04
C GLN A 188 2.57 7.42 9.18
N TRP A 189 3.38 7.60 8.13
CA TRP A 189 4.51 8.51 8.15
C TRP A 189 4.07 9.97 8.39
N ILE A 190 3.01 10.41 7.72
CA ILE A 190 2.41 11.73 7.96
C ILE A 190 1.81 11.77 9.37
N GLY A 191 1.07 10.74 9.78
CA GLY A 191 0.47 10.62 11.10
C GLY A 191 1.49 10.80 12.22
N TYR A 192 2.64 10.12 12.14
CA TYR A 192 3.75 10.28 13.07
C TYR A 192 4.33 11.70 13.10
N LYS A 193 4.52 12.33 11.94
CA LYS A 193 4.97 13.73 11.90
C LYS A 193 3.99 14.66 12.61
N VAL A 194 2.69 14.48 12.42
CA VAL A 194 1.68 15.32 13.07
C VAL A 194 1.57 15.00 14.56
N LEU A 195 1.58 13.73 14.96
CA LEU A 195 1.59 13.31 16.36
C LEU A 195 2.75 13.93 17.12
N LYS A 196 3.96 13.87 16.56
CA LYS A 196 5.16 14.50 17.15
C LYS A 196 5.01 16.01 17.32
N ARG A 197 4.42 16.70 16.33
CA ARG A 197 4.14 18.15 16.43
C ARG A 197 3.11 18.50 17.50
N LEU A 198 2.18 17.59 17.78
CA LEU A 198 1.15 17.77 18.80
C LEU A 198 1.57 17.24 20.18
N GLY A 199 2.87 17.04 20.42
CA GLY A 199 3.41 16.60 21.71
C GLY A 199 3.36 15.09 21.95
N GLY A 200 3.28 14.28 20.89
CA GLY A 200 3.37 12.82 20.97
C GLY A 200 4.74 12.29 21.40
N ASP A 201 4.80 11.01 21.74
CA ASP A 201 6.00 10.38 22.29
C ASP A 201 7.14 10.30 21.25
N SER A 202 8.38 10.27 21.71
CA SER A 202 9.57 10.17 20.86
C SER A 202 9.66 8.86 20.07
N THR A 203 8.86 7.85 20.42
CA THR A 203 8.79 6.53 19.77
C THR A 203 7.95 6.51 18.50
N ASP A 204 7.20 7.58 18.22
CA ASP A 204 6.30 7.70 17.06
C ASP A 204 7.08 8.02 15.77
N HIS A 205 7.94 7.11 15.32
CA HIS A 205 8.62 7.20 14.03
C HIS A 205 8.95 5.83 13.43
N PHE A 206 9.05 5.76 12.11
CA PHE A 206 9.62 4.58 11.46
C PHE A 206 11.11 4.46 11.77
N PRO A 207 11.61 3.25 12.10
CA PRO A 207 13.05 3.00 12.16
C PRO A 207 13.70 3.24 10.79
N PRO A 208 15.03 3.46 10.73
CA PRO A 208 15.73 3.56 9.46
C PRO A 208 15.46 2.34 8.57
N PHE A 209 15.23 2.54 7.27
CA PHE A 209 14.88 1.47 6.33
C PHE A 209 15.89 0.31 6.30
N LYS A 210 17.18 0.59 6.56
CA LYS A 210 18.21 -0.46 6.73
C LYS A 210 17.95 -1.44 7.87
N ARG A 211 17.03 -1.16 8.80
CA ARG A 211 16.60 -2.04 9.90
C ARG A 211 15.25 -2.71 9.63
N PHE A 212 14.66 -2.45 8.46
CA PHE A 212 13.41 -3.09 8.07
C PHE A 212 13.59 -4.61 7.98
N THR A 213 12.73 -5.33 8.69
CA THR A 213 12.70 -6.79 8.72
C THR A 213 11.26 -7.28 8.68
N LEU A 214 11.01 -8.25 7.81
CA LEU A 214 9.73 -8.94 7.70
C LEU A 214 9.72 -10.21 8.56
N PRO A 215 8.54 -10.65 9.04
CA PRO A 215 8.44 -11.88 9.82
C PRO A 215 8.81 -13.11 8.97
N SER A 216 9.45 -14.09 9.59
CA SER A 216 9.84 -15.35 8.94
C SER A 216 8.67 -16.13 8.34
N ALA A 217 7.46 -15.94 8.87
CA ALA A 217 6.22 -16.49 8.31
C ALA A 217 6.00 -16.10 6.83
N LEU A 218 6.49 -14.93 6.40
CA LEU A 218 6.37 -14.48 5.01
C LEU A 218 7.08 -15.42 4.02
N LEU A 219 8.21 -16.02 4.43
CA LEU A 219 8.90 -17.01 3.61
C LEU A 219 8.04 -18.25 3.37
N TRP A 220 7.32 -18.71 4.39
CA TRP A 220 6.44 -19.87 4.25
C TRP A 220 5.27 -19.58 3.31
N TYR A 221 4.65 -18.40 3.41
CA TYR A 221 3.61 -18.00 2.45
C TYR A 221 4.14 -17.96 1.01
N TYR A 222 5.35 -17.41 0.81
CA TYR A 222 5.99 -17.39 -0.51
C TYR A 222 6.28 -18.80 -1.04
N LEU A 223 6.85 -19.68 -0.21
CA LEU A 223 7.17 -21.06 -0.60
C LEU A 223 5.91 -21.87 -0.93
N ILE A 224 4.87 -21.76 -0.12
CA ILE A 224 3.57 -22.42 -0.37
C ILE A 224 2.98 -21.92 -1.69
N ALA A 225 2.97 -20.61 -1.93
CA ALA A 225 2.46 -20.05 -3.18
C ALA A 225 3.32 -20.46 -4.39
N MET A 226 4.65 -20.54 -4.22
CA MET A 226 5.57 -21.02 -5.27
C MET A 226 5.28 -22.47 -5.65
N VAL A 227 5.09 -23.36 -4.67
CA VAL A 227 4.69 -24.76 -4.93
C VAL A 227 3.27 -24.81 -5.53
N GLY A 228 2.36 -23.96 -5.03
CA GLY A 228 1.02 -23.84 -5.55
C GLY A 228 0.98 -23.49 -7.04
N MET A 229 1.90 -22.65 -7.54
CA MET A 229 1.99 -22.31 -8.97
C MET A 229 2.23 -23.55 -9.86
N TRP A 230 2.85 -24.60 -9.31
CA TRP A 230 3.12 -25.84 -10.04
C TRP A 230 1.96 -26.82 -9.91
N MET A 231 1.30 -26.84 -8.74
CA MET A 231 0.14 -27.70 -8.47
C MET A 231 -1.13 -27.24 -9.21
N PHE A 232 -1.37 -25.94 -9.24
CA PHE A 232 -2.51 -25.30 -9.88
C PHE A 232 -2.03 -24.60 -11.15
N ASN A 233 -1.66 -25.37 -12.18
CA ASN A 233 -1.10 -24.83 -13.42
C ASN A 233 -2.17 -24.48 -14.48
N GLU A 234 -3.45 -24.71 -14.18
CA GLU A 234 -4.57 -24.37 -15.05
C GLU A 234 -4.78 -22.85 -15.08
N GLN A 235 -4.24 -22.22 -16.13
CA GLN A 235 -4.39 -20.78 -16.37
C GLN A 235 -5.87 -20.41 -16.51
N GLY A 236 -6.26 -19.28 -15.93
CA GLY A 236 -7.65 -18.82 -15.90
C GLY A 236 -8.48 -19.39 -14.73
N SER A 237 -8.01 -20.42 -14.03
CA SER A 237 -8.70 -20.89 -12.81
C SER A 237 -8.57 -19.88 -11.66
N MET A 238 -9.62 -19.77 -10.85
CA MET A 238 -9.63 -18.92 -9.65
C MET A 238 -8.51 -19.28 -8.67
N PHE A 239 -8.21 -20.58 -8.53
CA PHE A 239 -7.12 -21.05 -7.67
C PHE A 239 -5.74 -20.65 -8.20
N HIS A 240 -5.48 -20.79 -9.50
CA HIS A 240 -4.24 -20.30 -10.11
C HIS A 240 -4.10 -18.79 -9.86
N GLN A 241 -5.20 -18.02 -9.95
CA GLN A 241 -5.15 -16.57 -9.81
C GLN A 241 -4.84 -16.15 -8.39
N ALA A 242 -5.50 -16.77 -7.42
CA ALA A 242 -5.23 -16.52 -6.00
C ALA A 242 -3.76 -16.84 -5.68
N VAL A 243 -3.26 -17.99 -6.13
CA VAL A 243 -1.88 -18.41 -5.89
C VAL A 243 -0.88 -17.48 -6.57
N ALA A 244 -1.12 -17.08 -7.82
CA ALA A 244 -0.26 -16.15 -8.55
C ALA A 244 -0.19 -14.78 -7.85
N ASN A 245 -1.30 -14.28 -7.33
CA ASN A 245 -1.34 -13.02 -6.59
C ASN A 245 -0.58 -13.12 -5.26
N VAL A 246 -0.76 -14.20 -4.50
CA VAL A 246 -0.01 -14.42 -3.25
C VAL A 246 1.49 -14.57 -3.55
N TYR A 247 1.86 -15.35 -4.57
CA TYR A 247 3.26 -15.53 -4.98
C TYR A 247 3.90 -14.20 -5.39
N THR A 248 3.19 -13.39 -6.17
CA THR A 248 3.68 -12.09 -6.63
C THR A 248 3.82 -11.11 -5.48
N LEU A 249 2.77 -10.95 -4.65
CA LEU A 249 2.79 -10.03 -3.52
C LEU A 249 3.89 -10.38 -2.50
N THR A 250 3.96 -11.64 -2.09
CA THR A 250 5.00 -12.08 -1.14
C THR A 250 6.39 -11.98 -1.75
N GLY A 251 6.54 -12.27 -3.04
CA GLY A 251 7.79 -12.09 -3.77
C GLY A 251 8.26 -10.63 -3.80
N LEU A 252 7.35 -9.67 -3.99
CA LEU A 252 7.66 -8.24 -3.94
C LEU A 252 8.04 -7.77 -2.53
N LEU A 253 7.34 -8.25 -1.50
CA LEU A 253 7.69 -7.95 -0.11
C LEU A 253 9.06 -8.51 0.28
N ILE A 254 9.39 -9.73 -0.16
CA ILE A 254 10.71 -10.33 0.03
C ILE A 254 11.79 -9.57 -0.78
N ALA A 255 11.47 -9.08 -1.98
CA ALA A 255 12.38 -8.20 -2.70
C ALA A 255 12.64 -6.91 -1.90
N LEU A 256 11.61 -6.29 -1.31
CA LEU A 256 11.77 -5.12 -0.43
C LEU A 256 12.68 -5.42 0.77
N GLN A 257 12.57 -6.61 1.37
CA GLN A 257 13.51 -7.09 2.38
C GLN A 257 14.94 -7.15 1.85
N GLY A 258 15.15 -7.72 0.66
CA GLY A 258 16.46 -7.78 0.02
C GLY A 258 17.07 -6.41 -0.20
N ILE A 259 16.27 -5.43 -0.61
CA ILE A 259 16.70 -4.02 -0.71
C ILE A 259 17.12 -3.51 0.67
N SER A 260 16.30 -3.72 1.70
CA SER A 260 16.67 -3.32 3.07
C SER A 260 18.00 -3.94 3.52
N PHE A 261 18.23 -5.22 3.20
CA PHE A 261 19.47 -5.91 3.53
C PHE A 261 20.68 -5.32 2.79
N ILE A 262 20.53 -4.94 1.52
CA ILE A 262 21.60 -4.25 0.78
C ILE A 262 21.99 -2.96 1.51
N PHE A 263 21.01 -2.16 1.94
CA PHE A 263 21.30 -0.95 2.71
C PHE A 263 21.98 -1.23 4.05
N TYR A 264 21.55 -2.29 4.73
CA TYR A 264 22.19 -2.78 5.95
C TYR A 264 23.66 -3.15 5.69
N TRP A 265 23.92 -3.91 4.63
CA TRP A 265 25.25 -4.38 4.25
C TRP A 265 26.20 -3.23 3.91
N ILE A 266 25.74 -2.26 3.13
CA ILE A 266 26.51 -1.06 2.77
C ILE A 266 26.91 -0.30 4.04
N ASP A 267 25.98 -0.13 4.98
CA ASP A 267 26.23 0.54 6.25
C ASP A 267 27.20 -0.24 7.15
N TYR A 268 27.00 -1.56 7.27
CA TYR A 268 27.86 -2.48 8.01
C TYR A 268 29.31 -2.46 7.48
N LYS A 269 29.48 -2.44 6.14
CA LYS A 269 30.79 -2.33 5.48
C LYS A 269 31.33 -0.89 5.41
N LYS A 270 30.60 0.10 5.92
CA LYS A 270 30.95 1.53 5.89
C LYS A 270 31.25 2.05 4.48
N TRP A 271 30.52 1.54 3.49
CA TRP A 271 30.67 1.92 2.09
C TRP A 271 30.18 3.35 1.83
N PRO A 272 30.67 4.03 0.77
CA PRO A 272 30.26 5.39 0.43
C PRO A 272 28.75 5.52 0.20
N LYS A 273 28.17 6.65 0.60
CA LYS A 273 26.73 6.96 0.47
C LYS A 273 26.24 7.03 -0.98
N ALA A 274 27.14 7.06 -1.97
CA ALA A 274 26.78 6.98 -3.39
C ALA A 274 26.32 5.56 -3.80
N ILE A 275 26.80 4.51 -3.13
CA ILE A 275 26.50 3.12 -3.51
C ILE A 275 25.00 2.79 -3.38
N PRO A 276 24.30 3.13 -2.28
CA PRO A 276 22.85 2.93 -2.20
C PRO A 276 22.09 3.56 -3.37
N VAL A 277 22.48 4.77 -3.78
CA VAL A 277 21.83 5.47 -4.90
C VAL A 277 22.02 4.68 -6.19
N VAL A 278 23.24 4.25 -6.50
CA VAL A 278 23.53 3.44 -7.69
C VAL A 278 22.75 2.12 -7.68
N VAL A 279 22.69 1.42 -6.55
CA VAL A 279 21.97 0.15 -6.45
C VAL A 279 20.48 0.34 -6.65
N ILE A 280 19.87 1.34 -6.01
CA ILE A 280 18.45 1.66 -6.19
C ILE A 280 18.17 2.05 -7.64
N SER A 281 18.98 2.94 -8.23
CA SER A 281 18.84 3.34 -9.63
C SER A 281 18.94 2.12 -10.56
N GLY A 282 19.87 1.20 -10.30
CA GLY A 282 19.98 -0.05 -11.05
C GLY A 282 18.72 -0.91 -10.95
N ILE A 283 18.18 -1.11 -9.74
CA ILE A 283 16.95 -1.88 -9.51
C ILE A 283 15.75 -1.24 -10.23
N ILE A 284 15.63 0.09 -10.20
CA ILE A 284 14.52 0.81 -10.84
C ILE A 284 14.63 0.79 -12.36
N LEU A 285 15.83 0.99 -12.91
CA LEU A 285 16.05 1.03 -14.37
C LEU A 285 16.01 -0.37 -14.99
N PHE A 286 16.44 -1.40 -14.26
CA PHE A 286 16.53 -2.77 -14.77
C PHE A 286 15.87 -3.78 -13.80
N PRO A 287 14.57 -3.65 -13.52
CA PRO A 287 13.88 -4.48 -12.54
C PRO A 287 13.92 -5.97 -12.92
N PHE A 288 13.85 -6.28 -14.22
CA PHE A 288 13.94 -7.66 -14.73
C PHE A 288 15.29 -8.33 -14.43
N LEU A 289 16.39 -7.55 -14.36
CA LEU A 289 17.72 -8.07 -14.01
C LEU A 289 17.91 -8.21 -12.51
N PHE A 290 17.46 -7.21 -11.73
CA PHE A 290 17.83 -7.10 -10.32
C PHE A 290 16.78 -7.64 -9.34
N LEU A 291 15.48 -7.65 -9.67
CA LEU A 291 14.46 -8.08 -8.73
C LEU A 291 14.63 -9.55 -8.30
N TYR A 292 15.01 -10.44 -9.22
CA TYR A 292 15.19 -11.85 -8.88
C TYR A 292 16.37 -12.09 -7.93
N PRO A 293 17.60 -11.59 -8.20
CA PRO A 293 18.71 -11.64 -7.24
C PRO A 293 18.38 -10.95 -5.90
N VAL A 294 17.74 -9.78 -5.93
CA VAL A 294 17.36 -9.05 -4.72
C VAL A 294 16.36 -9.84 -3.88
N ARG A 295 15.40 -10.50 -4.52
CA ARG A 295 14.46 -11.40 -3.83
C ARG A 295 15.20 -12.57 -3.17
N ILE A 296 16.17 -13.19 -3.84
CA ILE A 296 17.01 -14.24 -3.24
C ILE A 296 17.74 -13.71 -2.00
N LEU A 297 18.33 -12.51 -2.08
CA LEU A 297 18.96 -11.88 -0.91
C LEU A 297 17.98 -11.69 0.25
N GLY A 298 16.74 -11.29 -0.04
CA GLY A 298 15.67 -11.19 0.98
C GLY A 298 15.33 -12.53 1.62
N ILE A 299 15.27 -13.62 0.84
CA ILE A 299 15.07 -14.99 1.36
C ILE A 299 16.21 -15.37 2.29
N ILE A 300 17.45 -15.13 1.89
CA ILE A 300 18.63 -15.50 2.69
C ILE A 300 18.68 -14.65 3.98
N ASP A 301 18.39 -13.34 3.90
CA ASP A 301 18.38 -12.44 5.07
C ASP A 301 17.41 -12.93 6.15
N ILE A 302 16.15 -13.18 5.78
CA ILE A 302 15.13 -13.67 6.72
C ILE A 302 15.41 -15.11 7.15
N GLY A 303 15.73 -15.99 6.20
CA GLY A 303 15.85 -17.43 6.46
C GLY A 303 17.03 -17.79 7.35
N PHE A 304 18.15 -17.07 7.22
CA PHE A 304 19.36 -17.33 7.98
C PHE A 304 19.63 -16.30 9.08
N HIS A 305 18.77 -15.29 9.25
CA HIS A 305 18.98 -14.18 10.17
C HIS A 305 20.36 -13.53 9.96
N LEU A 306 20.67 -13.16 8.71
CA LEU A 306 22.03 -12.75 8.31
C LEU A 306 22.55 -11.56 9.12
N ARG A 307 21.69 -10.59 9.43
CA ARG A 307 22.03 -9.40 10.21
C ARG A 307 22.61 -9.76 11.58
N ASP A 308 21.93 -10.63 12.32
CA ASP A 308 22.34 -11.06 13.65
C ASP A 308 23.69 -11.81 13.62
N ARG A 309 23.92 -12.60 12.57
CA ARG A 309 25.19 -13.31 12.35
C ARG A 309 26.36 -12.35 12.06
N LEU A 310 26.10 -11.28 11.31
CA LEU A 310 27.13 -10.28 11.00
C LEU A 310 27.51 -9.43 12.22
N GLU A 311 26.56 -9.16 13.11
CA GLU A 311 26.80 -8.44 14.36
C GLU A 311 27.49 -9.30 15.42
N SER A 312 27.17 -10.59 15.47
CA SER A 312 27.78 -11.54 16.42
C SER A 312 29.17 -12.03 16.00
N GLY A 313 29.41 -12.25 14.70
CA GLY A 313 30.72 -12.66 14.17
C GLY A 313 31.71 -11.51 13.93
N GLY A 314 31.30 -10.25 14.17
CA GLY A 314 32.13 -9.06 14.12
C GLY A 314 32.79 -8.67 15.46
N LYS A 315 32.69 -9.54 16.48
CA LYS A 315 33.46 -9.49 17.73
C LYS A 315 34.51 -10.59 17.70
#